data_AF-A0A1D7U383-F1
#
_entry.id   AF-A0A1D7U383-F1
#
_cell.length_a   1.000
_cell.length_b   1.000
_cell.length_c   1.000
_cell.angle_alpha   90.00
_cell.angle_beta   90.00
_cell.angle_gamma   90.00
#
_symmetry.space_group_name_H-M   'P 1'
#
loop_
_entity.id
_entity.type
_entity.pdbx_description
1 polymer ?
#
loop_
_entity_poly.entity_id
_entity_poly.type
_entity_poly.pdbx_seq_one_letter_code
_entity_poly.pdbx_strand_id
1 'polypeptide(L)' 'MSSLVFLVPLALLLGGAALAAFLWSLKSGQYEDLDGAAERILLDGKDDQIRTDERSAQPDQPTAQNIPVKRRQF' A
#
# COMPACT_ATOMS: atom_id res chain seq x y z
N MET A 1 42.54 29.69 -17.25
CA MET A 1 42.87 28.30 -16.85
C MET A 1 42.79 28.21 -15.33
N SER A 2 41.60 27.95 -14.76
CA SER A 2 41.40 27.76 -13.30
C SER A 2 40.06 27.10 -12.94
N SER A 3 39.13 26.93 -13.89
CA SER A 3 37.77 26.44 -13.59
C SER A 3 37.76 25.04 -12.95
N LEU A 4 38.73 24.19 -13.27
CA LEU A 4 38.87 22.86 -12.66
C LEU A 4 39.00 22.91 -11.14
N VAL A 5 39.62 23.96 -10.58
CA VAL A 5 39.79 24.14 -9.12
C VAL A 5 38.43 24.26 -8.41
N PHE A 6 37.40 24.76 -9.10
CA PHE A 6 36.05 24.84 -8.56
C PHE A 6 35.17 23.66 -8.98
N LEU A 7 35.32 23.18 -10.22
CA LEU A 7 34.51 22.10 -10.76
C LEU A 7 34.79 20.76 -10.07
N VAL A 8 36.05 20.46 -9.76
CA VAL A 8 36.43 19.19 -9.09
C VAL A 8 35.79 19.06 -7.70
N PRO A 9 35.97 20.01 -6.76
CA PRO A 9 35.33 19.89 -5.45
C PRO A 9 33.81 19.95 -5.53
N LEU A 10 33.24 20.75 -6.45
CA LEU A 10 31.80 20.78 -6.65
C LEU A 10 31.24 19.44 -7.13
N ALA A 11 31.92 18.79 -8.09
CA ALA A 11 31.54 17.47 -8.57
C ALA A 11 31.66 16.40 -7.48
N LEU A 12 32.71 16.44 -6.65
CA LEU A 12 32.87 15.52 -5.52
C LEU A 12 31.77 15.72 -4.46
N LEU A 13 31.39 16.96 -4.16
CA LEU A 13 30.29 17.26 -3.26
C LEU A 13 28.96 16.74 -3.81
N LEU A 14 28.66 17.00 -5.08
CA LEU A 14 27.45 16.52 -5.73
C LEU A 14 27.40 14.99 -5.80
N GLY A 15 28.50 14.36 -6.19
CA GLY A 15 28.62 12.90 -6.23
C GLY A 15 28.51 12.27 -4.84
N GLY A 16 29.15 12.87 -3.83
CA GLY A 16 29.09 12.44 -2.43
C GLY A 16 27.68 12.60 -1.84
N ALA A 17 27.00 13.71 -2.13
CA ALA A 17 25.62 13.94 -1.71
C ALA A 17 24.66 12.93 -2.34
N ALA A 18 24.80 12.68 -3.66
CA ALA A 18 24.01 11.67 -4.36
C ALA A 18 24.24 10.26 -3.80
N LEU A 19 25.51 9.89 -3.55
CA LEU A 19 25.85 8.60 -2.96
C LEU A 19 25.29 8.46 -1.54
N ALA A 20 25.41 9.50 -0.71
CA ALA A 20 24.84 9.50 0.64
C ALA A 20 23.32 9.36 0.62
N ALA A 21 22.63 10.08 -0.27
CA ALA A 21 21.18 9.95 -0.46
C ALA A 21 20.79 8.55 -0.93
N PHE A 22 21.56 7.96 -1.85
CA PHE A 22 21.34 6.59 -2.33
C PHE A 22 21.51 5.56 -1.21
N LEU A 23 22.59 5.63 -0.43
CA LEU A 23 22.81 4.73 0.71
C LEU A 23 21.75 4.90 1.80
N TRP A 24 21.30 6.13 2.04
CA TRP A 24 20.19 6.41 2.96
C TRP A 24 18.88 5.78 2.46
N SER A 25 18.60 5.87 1.16
CA SER A 25 17.43 5.24 0.52
C SER A 25 17.46 3.72 0.67
N LEU A 26 18.61 3.07 0.46
CA LEU A 26 18.76 1.63 0.68
C LEU A 26 18.53 1.25 2.16
N LYS A 27 19.07 2.03 3.10
CA LYS A 27 18.88 1.80 4.55
C LYS A 27 17.44 2.04 5.00
N SER A 28 16.68 2.88 4.30
CA SER A 28 15.33 3.30 4.70
C SER A 28 14.24 2.24 4.47
N GLY A 29 14.57 1.10 3.86
CA GLY A 29 13.59 0.01 3.67
C GLY A 29 12.49 0.35 2.64
N GLN A 30 12.74 1.33 1.76
CA GLN A 30 11.79 1.81 0.75
C GLN A 30 11.72 0.91 -0.50
N TYR A 31 12.64 -0.05 -0.64
CA TYR A 31 12.68 -0.94 -1.82
C TYR A 31 11.85 -2.21 -1.61
N GLU A 32 11.61 -2.57 -0.36
CA GLU A 32 10.84 -3.75 0.07
C GLU A 32 9.36 -3.63 -0.33
N ASP A 33 8.81 -2.41 -0.39
CA ASP A 33 7.44 -2.18 -0.89
C ASP A 33 7.35 -2.24 -2.43
N LEU A 34 8.44 -1.92 -3.14
CA LEU A 34 8.50 -2.07 -4.60
C LEU A 34 8.49 -3.54 -5.02
N ASP A 35 9.16 -4.42 -4.27
CA ASP A 35 9.12 -5.87 -4.50
C ASP A 35 7.68 -6.42 -4.38
N GLY A 36 6.93 -5.99 -3.36
CA GLY A 36 5.53 -6.37 -3.20
C GLY A 36 4.60 -5.81 -4.29
N ALA A 37 4.88 -4.61 -4.83
CA ALA A 37 4.14 -4.04 -5.94
C ALA A 37 4.43 -4.75 -7.28
N ALA A 38 5.67 -5.16 -7.50
CA ALA A 38 6.10 -5.92 -8.68
C ALA A 38 5.44 -7.32 -8.73
N GLU A 39 5.27 -7.97 -7.58
CA GLU A 39 4.57 -9.26 -7.51
C GLU A 39 3.09 -9.11 -7.87
N ARG A 40 2.43 -8.05 -7.38
CA ARG A 40 1.04 -7.75 -7.73
C ARG A 40 0.85 -7.53 -9.22
N ILE A 41 1.68 -6.72 -9.88
CA ILE A 41 1.48 -6.41 -11.32
C ILE A 41 1.72 -7.60 -12.26
N LEU A 42 2.57 -8.57 -11.86
CA LEU A 42 2.80 -9.80 -12.64
C LEU A 42 1.67 -10.83 -12.46
N LEU A 43 1.02 -10.84 -11.29
CA LEU A 43 -0.08 -11.73 -10.95
C LEU A 43 -1.46 -11.18 -11.34
N ASP A 44 -1.61 -9.85 -11.43
CA ASP A 44 -2.86 -9.17 -11.81
C ASP A 44 -3.39 -9.60 -13.20
N GLY A 45 -2.50 -10.09 -14.07
CA GLY A 45 -2.89 -10.63 -15.39
C GLY A 45 -3.44 -12.06 -15.39
N LYS A 46 -3.48 -12.77 -14.23
CA LYS A 46 -3.94 -14.17 -14.15
C LYS A 46 -5.13 -14.42 -13.23
N ASP A 47 -5.48 -13.49 -12.34
CA ASP A 47 -6.48 -13.74 -11.28
C ASP A 47 -7.72 -12.82 -11.34
N ASP A 48 -7.98 -12.17 -12.48
CA ASP A 48 -9.21 -11.41 -12.74
C ASP A 48 -10.49 -12.28 -12.92
N GLN A 49 -10.51 -13.47 -12.31
CA GLN A 49 -11.66 -14.37 -12.29
C GLN A 49 -12.00 -14.91 -10.89
N ILE A 50 -12.01 -14.09 -9.84
CA ILE A 50 -12.93 -14.31 -8.70
C ILE A 50 -13.43 -12.95 -8.18
N ARG A 51 -14.30 -12.30 -8.97
CA ARG A 51 -15.37 -11.46 -8.41
C ARG A 51 -16.69 -12.17 -8.68
N THR A 52 -16.88 -13.33 -8.06
CA THR A 52 -18.21 -13.92 -7.95
C THR A 52 -18.81 -13.40 -6.66
N ASP A 53 -19.57 -12.32 -6.77
CA ASP A 53 -20.88 -12.19 -6.12
C ASP A 53 -21.04 -12.70 -4.68
N GLU A 54 -20.35 -12.13 -3.69
CA GLU A 54 -20.68 -12.34 -2.26
C GLU A 54 -20.94 -11.03 -1.49
N ARG A 55 -21.38 -9.96 -2.18
CA ARG A 55 -21.88 -8.74 -1.50
C ARG A 55 -23.30 -8.32 -1.87
N SER A 56 -24.06 -9.19 -2.53
CA SER A 56 -25.47 -8.93 -2.89
C SER A 56 -26.48 -9.89 -2.24
N ALA A 57 -26.05 -10.79 -1.35
CA ALA A 57 -26.95 -11.67 -0.59
C ALA A 57 -26.71 -11.55 0.93
N GLN A 58 -27.71 -10.96 1.61
CA GLN A 58 -27.93 -10.91 3.06
C GLN A 58 -27.13 -9.89 3.90
N PRO A 59 -27.83 -8.84 4.34
CA PRO A 59 -27.98 -8.62 5.77
C PRO A 59 -29.47 -8.53 6.11
N ASP A 60 -30.18 -9.65 6.06
CA ASP A 60 -31.44 -9.80 6.78
C ASP A 60 -31.20 -10.69 7.99
N GLN A 61 -31.52 -10.12 9.16
CA GLN A 61 -32.03 -10.75 10.40
C GLN A 61 -31.19 -10.40 11.64
N PRO A 62 -31.47 -9.27 12.31
CA PRO A 62 -31.58 -9.29 13.75
C PRO A 62 -32.91 -9.97 14.11
N THR A 63 -32.82 -11.16 14.70
CA THR A 63 -33.88 -11.96 15.30
C THR A 63 -34.73 -11.13 16.28
N ALA A 64 -35.73 -10.42 15.76
CA ALA A 64 -36.67 -9.63 16.55
C ALA A 64 -38.05 -10.31 16.58
N GLN A 65 -38.09 -11.56 17.02
CA GLN A 65 -39.36 -12.26 17.19
C GLN A 65 -39.26 -13.21 18.37
N ASN A 66 -39.29 -12.66 19.60
CA ASN A 66 -39.66 -13.37 20.83
C ASN A 66 -39.74 -12.41 22.05
N ILE A 67 -40.76 -11.54 22.15
CA ILE A 67 -41.16 -10.86 23.41
C ILE A 67 -42.71 -10.66 23.42
N PRO A 68 -43.43 -10.86 24.55
CA PRO A 68 -44.70 -11.59 24.59
C PRO A 68 -45.98 -10.74 24.44
N VAL A 69 -47.06 -11.40 24.02
CA VAL A 69 -48.42 -10.85 23.95
C VAL A 69 -48.93 -10.53 25.36
N LYS A 70 -48.96 -9.24 25.72
CA LYS A 70 -49.63 -8.77 26.94
C LYS A 70 -51.14 -8.95 26.74
N ARG A 71 -51.68 -10.03 27.34
CA ARG A 71 -53.11 -10.28 27.50
C ARG A 71 -53.73 -9.10 28.25
N ARG A 72 -54.39 -8.19 27.54
CA ARG A 72 -55.18 -7.10 28.14
C ARG A 72 -56.32 -7.71 28.94
N GLN A 73 -56.25 -7.49 30.25
CA GLN A 73 -57.33 -7.71 31.21
C GLN A 73 -58.50 -6.77 30.85
N PHE A 74 -59.68 -7.36 30.66
CA PHE A 74 -60.97 -6.73 30.87
C PHE A 74 -61.77 -7.67 31.77
#